data_AF-A0A832E118-F1
#
_entry.id   AF-A0A832E118-F1
#
_cell.length_a   1.000
_cell.length_b   1.000
_cell.length_c   1.000
_cell.angle_alpha   90.00
_cell.angle_beta   90.00
_cell.angle_gamma   90.00
#
_symmetry.space_group_name_H-M   'P 1'
#
loop_
_entity.id
_entity.type
_entity.pdbx_description
1 polymer ?
#
loop_
_entity_poly.entity_id
_entity_poly.type
_entity_poly.pdbx_seq_one_letter_code
_entity_poly.pdbx_strand_id
1 'polypeptide(L)'
;MRNPNKQSGWELPGGSVAPGENLEDALFRIVKRETGLETDETEPIAVIENHFVNGNREIVHRGLAWLVRARGKLRDSEISLAFVDNFKSVSKGLMYANERILELAQQKLSRKQLLTAHDEIDVNLDRRLNYLVHELTVAPLLRAFSSDRIKKLMKIYVGSAKTVLDVSCGDDKFIFEVCRSVELCVANDISRSVTSTLRRDRNLPKNIIFTNHDATNLPFSQKFDLVICKNTLHHMHNYKELVRLIDSLKRVGKRVLIVEVEDPTRSTRRAKFWNAYYRKFLGDRGGLFMTEGEFRDVTTRNFQNWKLQFNKVETIKGAYLFLLASEDLKSR
;
A
#
# COMPACT_ATOMS: atom_id res chain seq x y z
N MET A 1 -33.04 6.39 1.40
CA MET A 1 -34.08 7.38 1.01
C MET A 1 -33.45 8.76 1.07
N ARG A 2 -33.57 9.54 -0.02
CA ARG A 2 -33.09 10.94 -0.09
C ARG A 2 -33.92 11.82 0.87
N ASN A 3 -33.26 12.66 1.65
CA ASN A 3 -33.89 13.53 2.65
C ASN A 3 -34.57 14.73 1.94
N PRO A 4 -35.87 15.01 2.21
CA PRO A 4 -36.60 16.11 1.60
C PRO A 4 -36.20 17.51 2.09
N ASN A 5 -35.32 17.65 3.10
CA ASN A 5 -34.72 18.93 3.50
C ASN A 5 -33.52 19.33 2.61
N LYS A 6 -33.72 19.24 1.29
CA LYS A 6 -32.75 19.63 0.27
C LYS A 6 -32.63 21.16 0.23
N GLN A 7 -31.88 21.74 1.17
CA GLN A 7 -31.23 23.02 0.87
C GLN A 7 -30.19 22.74 -0.22
N SER A 8 -30.20 23.58 -1.25
CA SER A 8 -29.41 23.51 -2.48
C SER A 8 -27.90 23.57 -2.22
N GLY A 9 -27.31 22.49 -1.72
CA GLY A 9 -25.88 22.41 -1.42
C GLY A 9 -25.18 21.27 -2.17
N TRP A 10 -23.89 21.48 -2.45
CA TRP A 10 -22.99 20.44 -2.95
C TRP A 10 -22.63 19.48 -1.81
N GLU A 11 -22.50 18.18 -2.12
CA GLU A 11 -22.05 17.14 -1.19
C GLU A 11 -20.88 16.34 -1.77
N LEU A 12 -20.06 15.76 -0.89
CA LEU A 12 -19.01 14.84 -1.29
C LEU A 12 -19.63 13.48 -1.71
N PRO A 13 -19.10 12.80 -2.73
CA PRO A 13 -19.53 11.45 -3.09
C PRO A 13 -19.45 10.51 -1.87
N GLY A 14 -20.52 9.74 -1.63
CA GLY A 14 -20.63 8.90 -0.45
C GLY A 14 -21.61 7.74 -0.63
N GLY A 15 -21.55 6.78 0.29
CA GLY A 15 -22.42 5.61 0.27
C GLY A 15 -22.15 4.64 1.41
N SER A 16 -23.02 3.65 1.56
CA SER A 16 -22.88 2.59 2.57
C SER A 16 -21.91 1.49 2.12
N VAL A 17 -21.33 0.82 3.11
CA VAL A 17 -20.63 -0.46 2.96
C VAL A 17 -21.66 -1.58 2.90
N ALA A 18 -21.60 -2.44 1.89
CA ALA A 18 -22.52 -3.56 1.75
C ALA A 18 -22.15 -4.71 2.73
N PRO A 19 -23.11 -5.60 3.08
CA PRO A 19 -22.79 -6.79 3.88
C PRO A 19 -21.68 -7.63 3.23
N GLY A 20 -20.64 -7.95 3.99
CA GLY A 20 -19.48 -8.72 3.52
C GLY A 20 -18.47 -7.93 2.67
N GLU A 21 -18.72 -6.65 2.42
CA GLU A 21 -17.80 -5.76 1.72
C GLU A 21 -16.85 -5.08 2.73
N ASN A 22 -15.58 -4.91 2.37
CA ASN A 22 -14.66 -4.11 3.17
C ASN A 22 -14.73 -2.62 2.77
N LEU A 23 -14.13 -1.75 3.60
CA LEU A 23 -14.23 -0.30 3.44
C LEU A 23 -13.63 0.21 2.12
N GLU A 24 -12.52 -0.37 1.65
CA GLU A 24 -11.90 0.03 0.40
C GLU A 24 -12.68 -0.44 -0.82
N ASP A 25 -13.20 -1.68 -0.81
CA ASP A 25 -14.04 -2.17 -1.90
C ASP A 25 -15.32 -1.34 -2.03
N ALA A 26 -15.91 -0.93 -0.90
CA ALA A 26 -17.00 0.03 -0.88
C ALA A 26 -16.59 1.38 -1.49
N LEU A 27 -15.44 1.94 -1.10
CA LEU A 27 -14.90 3.17 -1.66
C LEU A 27 -14.73 3.07 -3.18
N PHE A 28 -14.07 2.03 -3.68
CA PHE A 28 -13.84 1.84 -5.10
C PHE A 28 -15.15 1.72 -5.88
N ARG A 29 -16.11 0.95 -5.36
CA ARG A 29 -17.43 0.81 -5.96
C ARG A 29 -18.16 2.16 -6.00
N ILE A 30 -18.13 2.92 -4.91
CA ILE A 30 -18.78 4.23 -4.82
C ILE A 30 -18.13 5.21 -5.81
N VAL A 31 -16.81 5.36 -5.82
CA VAL A 31 -16.09 6.23 -6.77
C VAL A 31 -16.45 5.86 -8.21
N LYS A 32 -16.39 4.57 -8.56
CA LYS A 32 -16.68 4.10 -9.92
C LYS A 32 -18.14 4.33 -10.33
N ARG A 33 -19.07 4.16 -9.40
CA ARG A 33 -20.52 4.34 -9.61
C ARG A 33 -20.89 5.81 -9.75
N GLU A 34 -20.42 6.67 -8.85
CA GLU A 34 -20.81 8.08 -8.80
C GLU A 34 -20.09 8.93 -9.85
N THR A 35 -18.83 8.61 -10.17
CA THR A 35 -17.99 9.49 -11.03
C THR A 35 -17.59 8.87 -12.35
N GLY A 36 -17.66 7.54 -12.44
CA GLY A 36 -17.15 6.78 -13.57
C GLY A 36 -15.64 6.49 -13.53
N LEU A 37 -14.89 7.15 -12.64
CA LEU A 37 -13.43 7.08 -12.56
C LEU A 37 -12.94 5.78 -11.91
N GLU A 38 -11.72 5.39 -12.26
CA GLU A 38 -10.96 4.35 -11.56
C GLU A 38 -10.16 4.97 -10.42
N THR A 39 -9.88 4.18 -9.38
CA THR A 39 -9.10 4.61 -8.23
C THR A 39 -7.69 4.03 -8.28
N ASP A 40 -6.69 4.89 -8.03
CA ASP A 40 -5.28 4.51 -8.05
C ASP A 40 -4.67 4.46 -6.65
N GLU A 41 -4.98 5.47 -5.85
CA GLU A 41 -4.38 5.68 -4.53
C GLU A 41 -5.45 6.17 -3.58
N THR A 42 -5.45 5.64 -2.35
CA THR A 42 -6.43 6.01 -1.33
C THR A 42 -5.76 6.34 -0.01
N GLU A 43 -6.27 7.38 0.64
CA GLU A 43 -5.80 7.80 1.95
C GLU A 43 -7.00 8.18 2.84
N PRO A 44 -7.21 7.52 3.99
CA PRO A 44 -8.27 7.93 4.90
C PRO A 44 -7.88 9.26 5.57
N ILE A 45 -8.84 10.20 5.62
CA ILE A 45 -8.58 11.57 6.10
C ILE A 45 -9.39 11.95 7.35
N ALA A 46 -10.55 11.32 7.57
CA ALA A 46 -11.36 11.56 8.75
C ALA A 46 -12.24 10.36 9.09
N VAL A 47 -12.55 10.20 10.37
CA VAL A 47 -13.68 9.39 10.84
C VAL A 47 -14.88 10.33 10.96
N ILE A 48 -16.01 9.92 10.41
CA ILE A 48 -17.27 10.67 10.45
C ILE A 48 -18.20 9.94 11.41
N GLU A 49 -18.71 10.63 12.42
CA GLU A 49 -19.77 10.13 13.29
C GLU A 49 -21.00 11.01 13.11
N ASN A 50 -22.10 10.43 12.62
CA ASN A 50 -23.38 11.10 12.48
C ASN A 50 -24.33 10.56 13.55
N HIS A 51 -24.86 11.45 14.38
CA HIS A 51 -25.79 11.13 15.44
C HIS A 51 -27.20 11.48 15.00
N PHE A 52 -28.09 10.49 14.97
CA PHE A 52 -29.50 10.64 14.61
C PHE A 52 -30.35 10.36 15.84
N VAL A 53 -31.23 11.28 16.19
CA VAL A 53 -32.16 11.12 17.31
C VAL A 53 -33.57 10.89 16.77
N ASN A 54 -34.22 9.81 17.19
CA ASN A 54 -35.61 9.52 16.91
C ASN A 54 -36.35 9.19 18.20
N GLY A 55 -37.04 10.18 18.77
CA GLY A 55 -37.61 10.10 20.12
C GLY A 55 -36.51 9.89 21.16
N ASN A 56 -36.63 8.82 21.95
CA ASN A 56 -35.64 8.45 22.97
C ASN A 56 -34.50 7.56 22.42
N ARG A 57 -34.49 7.25 21.12
CA ARG A 57 -33.45 6.42 20.51
C ARG A 57 -32.41 7.30 19.83
N GLU A 58 -31.16 7.09 20.18
CA GLU A 58 -30.01 7.62 19.47
C GLU A 58 -29.42 6.53 18.57
N ILE A 59 -29.20 6.87 17.30
CA ILE A 59 -28.59 6.00 16.30
C ILE A 59 -27.32 6.70 15.83
N VAL A 60 -26.16 6.05 16.02
CA VAL A 60 -24.86 6.58 15.59
C VAL A 60 -24.41 5.85 14.32
N HIS A 61 -24.22 6.59 13.24
CA HIS A 61 -23.60 6.08 12.01
C HIS A 61 -22.13 6.50 11.96
N ARG A 62 -21.25 5.51 11.79
CA ARG A 62 -19.81 5.74 11.63
C ARG A 62 -19.41 5.54 10.16
N GLY A 63 -18.57 6.43 9.65
CA GLY A 63 -18.02 6.37 8.30
C GLY A 63 -16.57 6.84 8.25
N LEU A 64 -15.96 6.69 7.07
CA LEU A 64 -14.64 7.22 6.78
C LEU A 64 -14.71 8.17 5.59
N ALA A 65 -14.06 9.32 5.72
CA ALA A 65 -13.76 10.19 4.60
C ALA A 65 -12.42 9.77 3.99
N TRP A 66 -12.34 9.78 2.67
CA TRP A 66 -11.15 9.39 1.92
C TRP A 66 -10.72 10.48 0.95
N LEU A 67 -9.42 10.68 0.85
CA LEU A 67 -8.78 11.35 -0.26
C LEU A 67 -8.42 10.30 -1.29
N VAL A 68 -8.89 10.47 -2.52
CA VAL A 68 -8.74 9.50 -3.60
C VAL A 68 -8.04 10.15 -4.78
N ARG A 69 -6.97 9.53 -5.26
CA ARG A 69 -6.42 9.80 -6.60
C ARG A 69 -7.17 8.91 -7.59
N ALA A 70 -7.79 9.54 -8.58
CA ALA A 70 -8.61 8.86 -9.56
C ALA A 70 -8.18 9.20 -10.98
N ARG A 71 -8.39 8.25 -11.91
CA ARG A 71 -8.06 8.38 -13.34
C ARG A 71 -9.26 8.01 -14.22
N GLY A 72 -9.22 8.52 -15.45
CA GLY A 72 -10.21 8.22 -16.49
C GLY A 72 -11.05 9.43 -16.87
N LYS A 73 -12.15 9.17 -17.58
CA LYS A 73 -13.10 10.20 -17.98
C LYS A 73 -14.27 10.20 -17.01
N LEU A 74 -14.66 11.38 -16.55
CA LEU A 74 -15.91 11.57 -15.85
C LEU A 74 -17.05 11.09 -16.75
N ARG A 75 -17.95 10.27 -16.20
CA ARG A 75 -19.17 9.86 -16.88
C ARG A 75 -20.29 10.83 -16.52
N ASP A 76 -21.14 11.13 -17.50
CA ASP A 76 -22.42 11.77 -17.21
C ASP A 76 -23.20 10.86 -16.26
N SER A 77 -23.47 11.38 -15.06
CA SER A 77 -24.25 10.70 -14.04
C SER A 77 -25.58 11.44 -13.86
N GLU A 78 -26.58 10.80 -13.25
CA GLU A 78 -27.84 11.48 -12.88
C GLU A 78 -27.62 12.64 -11.87
N ILE A 79 -26.42 12.74 -11.30
CA ILE A 79 -25.99 13.79 -10.40
C ILE A 79 -25.11 14.77 -11.18
N SER A 80 -25.42 16.07 -11.10
CA SER A 80 -24.52 17.11 -11.60
C SER A 80 -23.21 17.05 -10.83
N LEU A 81 -22.12 16.69 -11.52
CA LEU A 81 -20.77 16.73 -10.97
C LEU A 81 -20.14 18.08 -11.35
N ALA A 82 -19.54 18.78 -10.39
CA ALA A 82 -18.71 19.95 -10.65
C ALA A 82 -17.25 19.60 -10.39
N PHE A 83 -16.39 19.99 -11.33
CA PHE A 83 -14.98 20.12 -11.05
C PHE A 83 -14.75 21.42 -10.26
N VAL A 84 -13.87 21.35 -9.28
CA VAL A 84 -13.50 22.50 -8.47
C VAL A 84 -12.00 22.69 -8.55
N ASP A 85 -11.60 23.71 -9.27
CA ASP A 85 -10.21 24.11 -9.47
C ASP A 85 -9.59 24.72 -8.21
N ASN A 86 -10.42 25.31 -7.35
CA ASN A 86 -9.99 25.97 -6.11
C ASN A 86 -10.95 25.67 -4.95
N PHE A 87 -10.47 24.88 -3.99
CA PHE A 87 -11.26 24.47 -2.82
C PHE A 87 -11.78 25.65 -1.95
N LYS A 88 -11.16 26.83 -2.01
CA LYS A 88 -11.60 28.02 -1.23
C LYS A 88 -12.93 28.61 -1.72
N SER A 89 -13.37 28.31 -2.95
CA SER A 89 -14.62 28.87 -3.50
C SER A 89 -15.86 28.02 -3.17
N VAL A 90 -15.68 26.79 -2.66
CA VAL A 90 -16.78 25.80 -2.47
C VAL A 90 -17.46 25.92 -1.11
N SER A 91 -16.81 26.50 -0.10
CA SER A 91 -17.32 26.54 1.28
C SER A 91 -18.69 27.21 1.41
N LYS A 92 -19.03 28.16 0.53
CA LYS A 92 -20.30 28.90 0.60
C LYS A 92 -21.56 28.09 0.25
N GLY A 93 -21.43 26.89 -0.32
CA GLY A 93 -22.56 26.05 -0.74
C GLY A 93 -22.42 24.58 -0.38
N LEU A 94 -21.46 24.22 0.47
CA LEU A 94 -21.20 22.85 0.89
C LEU A 94 -21.88 22.59 2.24
N MET A 95 -22.43 21.40 2.46
CA MET A 95 -22.91 21.03 3.79
C MET A 95 -21.76 21.13 4.81
N TYR A 96 -22.02 21.72 5.99
CA TYR A 96 -21.00 22.02 7.02
C TYR A 96 -20.06 20.84 7.35
N ALA A 97 -20.60 19.63 7.45
CA ALA A 97 -19.81 18.42 7.71
C ALA A 97 -18.74 18.13 6.63
N ASN A 98 -18.98 18.55 5.39
CA ASN A 98 -18.07 18.36 4.27
C ASN A 98 -16.99 19.45 4.20
N GLU A 99 -17.22 20.63 4.78
CA GLU A 99 -16.23 21.73 4.77
C GLU A 99 -14.99 21.33 5.56
N ARG A 100 -15.19 20.78 6.75
CA ARG A 100 -14.08 20.30 7.59
C ARG A 100 -13.30 19.17 6.92
N ILE A 101 -13.97 18.26 6.22
CA ILE A 101 -13.32 17.20 5.45
C ILE A 101 -12.45 17.81 4.34
N LEU A 102 -12.94 18.85 3.67
CA LEU A 102 -12.21 19.55 2.62
C LEU A 102 -10.95 20.25 3.15
N GLU A 103 -11.03 20.89 4.32
CA GLU A 103 -9.87 21.50 4.98
C GLU A 103 -8.80 20.45 5.32
N LEU A 104 -9.21 19.30 5.86
CA LEU A 104 -8.29 18.19 6.16
C LEU A 104 -7.63 17.65 4.89
N ALA A 105 -8.39 17.51 3.81
CA ALA A 105 -7.87 17.13 2.50
C ALA A 105 -6.84 18.14 1.98
N GLN A 106 -7.11 19.45 2.08
CA GLN A 106 -6.16 20.50 1.69
C GLN A 106 -4.88 20.45 2.51
N GLN A 107 -4.98 20.32 3.83
CA GLN A 107 -3.82 20.22 4.71
C GLN A 107 -2.96 19.02 4.33
N LYS A 108 -3.58 17.87 4.05
CA LYS A 108 -2.85 16.68 3.58
C LYS A 108 -2.20 16.91 2.22
N LEU A 109 -2.94 17.40 1.23
CA LEU A 109 -2.41 17.68 -0.11
C LEU A 109 -1.24 18.67 -0.10
N SER A 110 -1.30 19.72 0.74
CA SER A 110 -0.21 20.70 0.87
C SER A 110 1.09 20.11 1.44
N ARG A 111 0.98 19.05 2.25
CA ARG A 111 2.12 18.33 2.84
C ARG A 111 2.63 17.22 1.95
N LYS A 112 1.78 16.68 1.08
CA LYS A 112 2.13 15.66 0.10
C LYS A 112 3.00 16.31 -0.96
N GLN A 113 4.31 16.06 -0.89
CA GLN A 113 5.15 16.27 -2.07
C GLN A 113 4.60 15.36 -3.16
N LEU A 114 3.89 15.93 -4.13
CA LEU A 114 3.37 15.25 -5.32
C LEU A 114 4.56 14.66 -6.10
N LEU A 115 5.01 13.47 -5.70
CA LEU A 115 6.05 12.76 -6.42
C LEU A 115 5.58 11.32 -6.69
N THR A 116 5.38 11.07 -7.98
CA THR A 116 5.79 9.85 -8.71
C THR A 116 5.11 8.50 -8.45
N ALA A 117 3.92 8.43 -7.85
CA ALA A 117 3.10 7.21 -7.98
C ALA A 117 2.61 6.94 -9.43
N HIS A 118 2.62 7.96 -10.30
CA HIS A 118 2.14 7.85 -11.68
C HIS A 118 3.00 6.91 -12.54
N ASP A 119 4.34 7.03 -12.47
CA ASP A 119 5.24 6.29 -13.35
C ASP A 119 5.10 4.76 -13.18
N GLU A 120 5.00 4.27 -11.95
CA GLU A 120 4.89 2.82 -11.71
C GLU A 120 3.51 2.28 -12.10
N ILE A 121 2.44 3.00 -11.79
CA ILE A 121 1.08 2.55 -12.11
C ILE A 121 0.85 2.62 -13.63
N ASP A 122 1.31 3.67 -14.31
CA ASP A 122 1.20 3.80 -15.78
C ASP A 122 2.05 2.75 -16.50
N VAL A 123 3.30 2.51 -16.05
CA VAL A 123 4.17 1.46 -16.63
C VAL A 123 3.57 0.07 -16.45
N ASN A 124 2.99 -0.23 -15.29
CA ASN A 124 2.33 -1.53 -15.05
C ASN A 124 1.13 -1.74 -15.99
N LEU A 125 0.37 -0.69 -16.32
CA LEU A 125 -0.72 -0.77 -17.29
C LEU A 125 -0.21 -1.08 -18.70
N ASP A 126 0.83 -0.37 -19.15
CA ASP A 126 1.40 -0.52 -20.49
C ASP A 126 2.09 -1.88 -20.68
N ARG A 127 2.63 -2.46 -19.61
CA ARG A 127 3.38 -3.73 -19.64
C ARG A 127 2.58 -4.95 -19.20
N ARG A 128 1.26 -4.85 -19.08
CA ARG A 128 0.35 -5.97 -18.70
C ARG A 128 0.60 -7.25 -19.51
N LEU A 129 0.82 -7.12 -20.82
CA LEU A 129 1.13 -8.26 -21.69
C LEU A 129 2.49 -8.90 -21.35
N ASN A 130 3.52 -8.10 -21.05
CA ASN A 130 4.83 -8.61 -20.66
C ASN A 130 4.78 -9.32 -19.31
N TYR A 131 4.00 -8.78 -18.36
CA TYR A 131 3.73 -9.44 -17.08
C TYR A 131 2.98 -10.76 -17.27
N LEU A 132 1.98 -10.82 -18.15
CA LEU A 132 1.27 -12.06 -18.48
C LEU A 132 2.22 -13.10 -19.08
N VAL A 133 3.08 -12.71 -20.03
CA VAL A 133 4.10 -13.59 -20.61
C VAL A 133 5.07 -14.09 -19.54
N HIS A 134 5.52 -13.21 -18.64
CA HIS A 134 6.39 -13.59 -17.52
C HIS A 134 5.72 -14.61 -16.60
N GLU A 135 4.49 -14.36 -16.16
CA GLU A 135 3.72 -15.26 -15.28
C GLU A 135 3.51 -16.64 -15.90
N LEU A 136 3.28 -16.72 -17.22
CA LEU A 136 3.02 -17.97 -17.90
C LEU A 136 4.29 -18.78 -18.21
N THR A 137 5.42 -18.11 -18.46
CA THR A 137 6.61 -18.78 -19.03
C THR A 137 7.82 -18.78 -18.11
N VAL A 138 8.08 -17.68 -17.41
CA VAL A 138 9.32 -17.45 -16.66
C VAL A 138 9.12 -17.63 -15.16
N ALA A 139 8.00 -17.15 -14.61
CA ALA A 139 7.69 -17.23 -13.18
C ALA A 139 7.60 -18.68 -12.65
N PRO A 140 6.97 -19.66 -13.33
CA PRO A 140 6.88 -21.03 -12.82
C PRO A 140 8.25 -21.70 -12.71
N LEU A 141 9.11 -21.48 -13.69
CA LEU A 141 10.48 -21.98 -13.72
C LEU A 141 11.32 -21.33 -12.60
N LEU A 142 11.24 -20.01 -12.42
CA LEU A 142 12.06 -19.30 -11.44
C LEU A 142 11.60 -19.44 -10.00
N ARG A 143 10.29 -19.59 -9.75
CA ARG A 143 9.72 -19.81 -8.42
C ARG A 143 10.29 -21.08 -7.79
N ALA A 144 10.45 -22.15 -8.58
CA ALA A 144 10.98 -23.43 -8.14
C ALA A 144 12.48 -23.41 -7.76
N PHE A 145 13.30 -22.57 -8.39
CA PHE A 145 14.77 -22.64 -8.22
C PHE A 145 15.41 -21.52 -7.38
N SER A 146 14.67 -20.46 -7.00
CA SER A 146 15.25 -19.28 -6.32
C SER A 146 14.62 -18.91 -4.98
N SER A 147 13.35 -19.27 -4.75
CA SER A 147 12.53 -18.61 -3.72
C SER A 147 12.52 -19.32 -2.36
N ASP A 148 12.82 -20.61 -2.29
CA ASP A 148 12.59 -21.40 -1.06
C ASP A 148 13.49 -21.00 0.11
N ARG A 149 14.76 -20.63 -0.15
CA ARG A 149 15.68 -20.17 0.91
C ARG A 149 15.21 -18.84 1.51
N ILE A 150 14.81 -17.89 0.66
CA ILE A 150 14.24 -16.60 1.07
C ILE A 150 12.97 -16.85 1.89
N LYS A 151 12.03 -17.63 1.36
CA LYS A 151 10.77 -17.95 2.02
C LYS A 151 10.98 -18.64 3.37
N LYS A 152 11.90 -19.60 3.45
CA LYS A 152 12.24 -20.31 4.69
C LYS A 152 12.77 -19.34 5.75
N LEU A 153 13.68 -18.43 5.37
CA LEU A 153 14.21 -17.43 6.28
C LEU A 153 13.15 -16.41 6.71
N MET A 154 12.31 -15.94 5.78
CA MET A 154 11.18 -15.06 6.10
C MET A 154 10.22 -15.73 7.10
N LYS A 155 9.88 -17.02 6.92
CA LYS A 155 9.05 -17.78 7.88
C LYS A 155 9.67 -17.85 9.27
N ILE A 156 10.99 -18.02 9.38
CA ILE A 156 11.70 -17.98 10.67
C ILE A 156 11.52 -16.61 11.34
N TYR A 157 11.63 -15.51 10.58
CA TYR A 157 11.46 -14.15 11.12
C TYR A 157 10.01 -13.80 11.46
N VAL A 158 9.03 -14.34 10.72
CA VAL A 158 7.60 -14.30 11.10
C VAL A 158 7.45 -14.87 12.51
N GLY A 159 7.98 -16.07 12.74
CA GLY A 159 8.06 -16.68 14.06
C GLY A 159 6.69 -16.74 14.74
N SER A 160 6.58 -16.16 15.93
CA SER A 160 5.34 -16.12 16.73
C SER A 160 4.50 -14.83 16.54
N ALA A 161 4.70 -14.08 15.45
CA ALA A 161 3.88 -12.90 15.16
C ALA A 161 2.39 -13.26 15.08
N LYS A 162 1.52 -12.50 15.74
CA LYS A 162 0.06 -12.65 15.59
C LYS A 162 -0.49 -11.72 14.51
N THR A 163 0.09 -10.53 14.39
CA THR A 163 -0.31 -9.55 13.37
C THR A 163 0.85 -9.21 12.44
N VAL A 164 0.62 -9.33 11.13
CA VAL A 164 1.62 -9.04 10.11
C VAL A 164 1.07 -8.02 9.12
N LEU A 165 1.90 -7.05 8.74
CA LEU A 165 1.68 -6.15 7.61
C LEU A 165 2.77 -6.38 6.57
N ASP A 166 2.41 -6.71 5.34
CA ASP A 166 3.29 -6.62 4.18
C ASP A 166 2.99 -5.30 3.45
N VAL A 167 3.96 -4.38 3.42
CA VAL A 167 3.72 -2.99 2.97
C VAL A 167 3.68 -2.84 1.45
N SER A 168 4.25 -3.80 0.73
CA SER A 168 4.33 -3.83 -0.74
C SER A 168 4.22 -5.28 -1.19
N CYS A 169 3.04 -5.86 -1.00
CA CYS A 169 2.84 -7.30 -1.13
C CYS A 169 2.92 -7.80 -2.59
N GLY A 170 2.71 -6.91 -3.57
CA GLY A 170 2.64 -7.28 -4.97
C GLY A 170 1.62 -8.39 -5.23
N ASP A 171 2.00 -9.34 -6.09
CA ASP A 171 1.19 -10.49 -6.50
C ASP A 171 1.76 -11.84 -6.01
N ASP A 172 2.72 -11.81 -5.08
CA ASP A 172 3.41 -13.00 -4.59
C ASP A 172 2.53 -13.80 -3.61
N LYS A 173 2.13 -15.02 -4.01
CA LYS A 173 1.33 -15.94 -3.19
C LYS A 173 2.01 -16.37 -1.89
N PHE A 174 3.30 -16.08 -1.67
CA PHE A 174 3.94 -16.30 -0.39
C PHE A 174 3.18 -15.63 0.77
N ILE A 175 2.53 -14.49 0.53
CA ILE A 175 1.71 -13.83 1.55
C ILE A 175 0.63 -14.76 2.11
N PHE A 176 0.06 -15.67 1.31
CA PHE A 176 -0.92 -16.64 1.81
C PHE A 176 -0.31 -17.65 2.78
N GLU A 177 0.96 -18.00 2.61
CA GLU A 177 1.67 -18.87 3.55
C GLU A 177 1.89 -18.14 4.88
N VAL A 178 2.23 -16.85 4.83
CA VAL A 178 2.36 -16.00 6.02
C VAL A 178 1.02 -15.87 6.73
N CYS A 179 -0.05 -15.51 6.01
CA CYS A 179 -1.37 -15.29 6.61
C CYS A 179 -1.90 -16.54 7.32
N ARG A 180 -1.60 -17.76 6.83
CA ARG A 180 -2.00 -19.01 7.49
C ARG A 180 -1.32 -19.26 8.84
N SER A 181 -0.22 -18.57 9.13
CA SER A 181 0.55 -18.73 10.37
C SER A 181 0.30 -17.64 11.41
N VAL A 182 -0.59 -16.69 11.13
CA VAL A 182 -0.84 -15.50 11.97
C VAL A 182 -2.34 -15.29 12.18
N GLU A 183 -2.71 -14.47 13.16
CA GLU A 183 -4.11 -14.16 13.47
C GLU A 183 -4.69 -13.14 12.47
N LEU A 184 -3.91 -12.11 12.11
CA LEU A 184 -4.29 -11.08 11.15
C LEU A 184 -3.14 -10.76 10.21
N CYS A 185 -3.46 -10.68 8.93
CA CYS A 185 -2.51 -10.40 7.86
C CYS A 185 -3.03 -9.22 7.03
N VAL A 186 -2.28 -8.13 6.96
CA VAL A 186 -2.60 -6.99 6.08
C VAL A 186 -1.62 -7.00 4.91
N ALA A 187 -2.15 -7.06 3.69
CA ALA A 187 -1.40 -7.07 2.45
C ALA A 187 -1.64 -5.74 1.72
N ASN A 188 -0.71 -4.81 1.86
CA ASN A 188 -0.79 -3.48 1.29
C ASN A 188 0.00 -3.39 -0.02
N ASP A 189 -0.53 -2.66 -1.00
CA ASP A 189 0.23 -2.27 -2.18
C ASP A 189 -0.27 -0.92 -2.73
N ILE A 190 0.64 -0.10 -3.28
CA ILE A 190 0.27 1.16 -3.90
C ILE A 190 -0.53 0.95 -5.19
N SER A 191 -0.34 -0.18 -5.87
CA SER A 191 -1.08 -0.56 -7.07
C SER A 191 -2.11 -1.64 -6.76
N ARG A 192 -3.37 -1.23 -6.58
CA ARG A 192 -4.50 -2.17 -6.43
C ARG A 192 -4.53 -3.23 -7.52
N SER A 193 -4.17 -2.86 -8.75
CA SER A 193 -4.24 -3.75 -9.92
C SER A 193 -3.32 -4.97 -9.80
N VAL A 194 -2.17 -4.83 -9.14
CA VAL A 194 -1.19 -5.91 -8.94
C VAL A 194 -1.77 -6.98 -8.00
N THR A 195 -2.50 -6.56 -6.96
CA THR A 195 -3.13 -7.51 -6.01
C THR A 195 -4.39 -8.19 -6.55
N SER A 196 -4.89 -7.81 -7.74
CA SER A 196 -6.20 -8.27 -8.25
C SER A 196 -6.28 -9.79 -8.45
N THR A 197 -5.18 -10.42 -8.86
CA THR A 197 -5.08 -11.87 -9.01
C THR A 197 -5.14 -12.57 -7.64
N LEU A 198 -4.43 -12.03 -6.63
CA LEU A 198 -4.46 -12.58 -5.27
C LEU A 198 -5.87 -12.47 -4.67
N ARG A 199 -6.53 -11.32 -4.83
CA ARG A 199 -7.89 -11.07 -4.31
C ARG A 199 -8.95 -12.03 -4.89
N ARG A 200 -8.71 -12.59 -6.08
CA ARG A 200 -9.62 -13.54 -6.76
C ARG A 200 -9.21 -15.00 -6.59
N ASP A 201 -8.13 -15.27 -5.86
CA ASP A 201 -7.64 -16.64 -5.68
C ASP A 201 -8.62 -17.47 -4.85
N ARG A 202 -8.88 -18.70 -5.28
CA ARG A 202 -9.80 -19.62 -4.58
C ARG A 202 -9.30 -20.04 -3.20
N ASN A 203 -8.00 -19.96 -2.95
CA ASN A 203 -7.35 -20.34 -1.70
C ASN A 203 -7.06 -19.14 -0.80
N LEU A 204 -7.75 -18.01 -1.00
CA LEU A 204 -7.56 -16.79 -0.24
C LEU A 204 -7.77 -17.05 1.26
N PRO A 205 -6.78 -16.77 2.13
CA PRO A 205 -6.93 -16.90 3.57
C PRO A 205 -8.04 -16.00 4.10
N LYS A 206 -8.84 -16.48 5.06
CA LYS A 206 -9.96 -15.70 5.63
C LYS A 206 -9.52 -14.50 6.47
N ASN A 207 -8.28 -14.50 6.92
CA ASN A 207 -7.71 -13.51 7.82
C ASN A 207 -6.77 -12.52 7.12
N ILE A 208 -6.82 -12.46 5.79
CA ILE A 208 -6.10 -11.44 5.01
C ILE A 208 -7.00 -10.24 4.74
N ILE A 209 -6.46 -9.04 4.92
CA ILE A 209 -7.08 -7.78 4.52
C ILE A 209 -6.15 -7.14 3.51
N PHE A 210 -6.65 -6.85 2.31
CA PHE A 210 -5.88 -6.08 1.35
C PHE A 210 -6.15 -4.59 1.50
N THR A 211 -5.10 -3.78 1.44
CA THR A 211 -5.20 -2.32 1.49
C THR A 211 -4.46 -1.65 0.33
N ASN A 212 -4.80 -0.40 0.03
CA ASN A 212 -4.21 0.40 -1.03
C ASN A 212 -3.71 1.76 -0.52
N HIS A 213 -2.55 1.74 0.12
CA HIS A 213 -1.92 2.93 0.70
C HIS A 213 -0.46 3.09 0.25
N ASP A 214 0.00 4.34 0.23
CA ASP A 214 1.42 4.68 0.10
C ASP A 214 2.19 4.21 1.35
N ALA A 215 3.18 3.34 1.14
CA ALA A 215 4.01 2.78 2.19
C ALA A 215 4.82 3.85 2.95
N THR A 216 5.10 5.00 2.34
CA THR A 216 5.79 6.12 2.98
C THR A 216 4.94 6.86 4.02
N ASN A 217 3.62 6.61 4.04
CA ASN A 217 2.70 7.23 4.99
C ASN A 217 1.49 6.33 5.32
N LEU A 218 1.75 5.16 5.90
CA LEU A 218 0.70 4.17 6.19
C LEU A 218 -0.29 4.67 7.25
N PRO A 219 -1.62 4.55 7.03
CA PRO A 219 -2.64 5.13 7.90
C PRO A 219 -2.97 4.30 9.16
N PHE A 220 -2.09 3.39 9.57
CA PHE A 220 -2.34 2.52 10.73
C PHE A 220 -1.92 3.20 12.03
N SER A 221 -2.83 3.21 13.01
CA SER A 221 -2.57 3.67 14.38
C SER A 221 -2.04 2.56 15.28
N GLN A 222 -2.44 1.30 15.01
CA GLN A 222 -2.00 0.13 15.76
C GLN A 222 -0.69 -0.41 15.19
N LYS A 223 0.19 -0.88 16.10
CA LYS A 223 1.43 -1.55 15.70
C LYS A 223 1.22 -3.04 15.44
N PHE A 224 1.69 -3.49 14.29
CA PHE A 224 1.80 -4.90 13.93
C PHE A 224 2.98 -5.56 14.67
N ASP A 225 2.86 -6.84 15.00
CA ASP A 225 3.96 -7.60 15.61
C ASP A 225 5.16 -7.75 14.67
N LEU A 226 4.89 -7.78 13.36
CA LEU A 226 5.90 -7.73 12.32
C LEU A 226 5.40 -6.95 11.10
N VAL A 227 6.23 -6.02 10.62
CA VAL A 227 6.07 -5.36 9.33
C VAL A 227 7.10 -5.94 8.37
N ILE A 228 6.67 -6.39 7.19
CA ILE A 228 7.52 -6.91 6.13
C ILE A 228 7.59 -5.85 5.03
N CYS A 229 8.81 -5.51 4.61
CA CYS A 229 9.08 -4.63 3.49
C CYS A 229 10.07 -5.34 2.56
N LYS A 230 9.52 -5.98 1.54
CA LYS A 230 10.28 -6.80 0.59
C LYS A 230 10.36 -6.08 -0.76
N ASN A 231 11.57 -5.92 -1.28
CA ASN A 231 11.83 -5.42 -2.61
C ASN A 231 11.17 -4.05 -2.87
N THR A 232 11.25 -3.13 -1.91
CA THR A 232 10.57 -1.82 -1.98
C THR A 232 11.55 -0.64 -1.97
N LEU A 233 12.70 -0.77 -1.30
CA LEU A 233 13.58 0.36 -1.02
C LEU A 233 14.21 0.89 -2.31
N HIS A 234 14.53 -0.01 -3.24
CA HIS A 234 15.11 0.37 -4.54
C HIS A 234 14.14 1.14 -5.45
N HIS A 235 12.83 1.12 -5.17
CA HIS A 235 11.82 1.91 -5.88
C HIS A 235 11.70 3.35 -5.37
N MET A 236 12.34 3.69 -4.24
CA MET A 236 12.34 5.08 -3.76
C MET A 236 13.12 5.98 -4.71
N HIS A 237 12.64 7.20 -4.96
CA HIS A 237 13.24 8.10 -5.96
C HIS A 237 14.45 8.85 -5.40
N ASN A 238 14.49 9.04 -4.08
CA ASN A 238 15.51 9.80 -3.39
C ASN A 238 15.65 9.33 -1.93
N TYR A 239 16.74 9.74 -1.29
CA TYR A 239 17.01 9.39 0.11
C TYR A 239 15.92 9.88 1.08
N LYS A 240 15.27 11.01 0.79
CA LYS A 240 14.21 11.56 1.66
C LYS A 240 12.98 10.65 1.68
N GLU A 241 12.58 10.10 0.55
CA GLU A 241 11.51 9.10 0.46
C GLU A 241 11.88 7.80 1.17
N LEU A 242 13.13 7.34 1.00
CA LEU A 242 13.62 6.17 1.71
C LEU A 242 13.53 6.31 3.22
N VAL A 243 13.93 7.48 3.76
CA VAL A 243 13.80 7.77 5.20
C VAL A 243 12.33 7.78 5.63
N ARG A 244 11.44 8.43 4.86
CA ARG A 244 10.00 8.42 5.15
C ARG A 244 9.40 7.03 5.16
N LEU A 245 9.78 6.18 4.20
CA LEU A 245 9.40 4.77 4.18
C LEU A 245 9.83 4.11 5.49
N ILE A 246 11.12 4.16 5.84
CA ILE A 246 11.64 3.55 7.07
C ILE A 246 10.92 4.07 8.32
N ASP A 247 10.66 5.38 8.43
CA ASP A 247 9.93 5.96 9.55
C ASP A 247 8.47 5.48 9.61
N SER A 248 7.82 5.33 8.45
CA SER A 248 6.49 4.72 8.34
C SER A 248 6.51 3.27 8.86
N LEU A 249 7.50 2.46 8.46
CA LEU A 249 7.67 1.07 8.95
C LEU A 249 7.84 1.02 10.47
N LYS A 250 8.71 1.87 11.02
CA LYS A 250 8.97 1.97 12.48
C LYS A 250 7.73 2.37 13.27
N ARG A 251 6.92 3.28 12.71
CA ARG A 251 5.70 3.75 13.34
C ARG A 251 4.64 2.66 13.45
N VAL A 252 4.52 1.80 12.42
CA VAL A 252 3.47 0.77 12.36
C VAL A 252 3.94 -0.63 12.80
N GLY A 253 5.23 -0.83 13.07
CA GLY A 253 5.78 -2.12 13.49
C GLY A 253 6.39 -2.12 14.89
N LYS A 254 6.27 -3.25 15.60
CA LYS A 254 7.13 -3.59 16.76
C LYS A 254 8.46 -4.20 16.30
N ARG A 255 8.40 -4.95 15.19
CA ARG A 255 9.54 -5.50 14.46
C ARG A 255 9.37 -5.16 12.98
N VAL A 256 10.47 -4.90 12.30
CA VAL A 256 10.51 -4.61 10.86
C VAL A 256 11.47 -5.58 10.20
N LEU A 257 10.97 -6.35 9.24
CA LEU A 257 11.76 -7.21 8.36
C LEU A 257 11.88 -6.52 7.00
N ILE A 258 13.10 -6.11 6.65
CA ILE A 258 13.42 -5.61 5.32
C ILE A 258 14.14 -6.72 4.55
N VAL A 259 13.67 -7.00 3.34
CA VAL A 259 14.28 -7.94 2.41
C VAL A 259 14.53 -7.21 1.11
N GLU A 260 15.79 -7.02 0.72
CA GLU A 260 16.12 -6.21 -0.45
C GLU A 260 17.11 -6.91 -1.37
N VAL A 261 16.96 -6.75 -2.68
CA VAL A 261 17.92 -7.24 -3.65
C VAL A 261 19.17 -6.35 -3.64
N GLU A 262 20.34 -6.97 -3.53
CA GLU A 262 21.62 -6.24 -3.62
C GLU A 262 21.86 -5.74 -5.05
N ASP A 263 22.63 -4.66 -5.19
CA ASP A 263 23.02 -4.13 -6.50
C ASP A 263 23.50 -5.23 -7.48
N PRO A 264 22.76 -5.45 -8.58
CA PRO A 264 23.06 -6.51 -9.53
C PRO A 264 24.36 -6.29 -10.31
N THR A 265 24.93 -5.07 -10.31
CA THR A 265 26.24 -4.80 -10.94
C THR A 265 27.38 -5.54 -10.25
N ARG A 266 27.20 -5.91 -8.96
CA ARG A 266 28.14 -6.73 -8.18
C ARG A 266 27.77 -8.20 -8.09
N SER A 267 26.62 -8.59 -8.62
CA SER A 267 26.18 -9.98 -8.65
C SER A 267 26.74 -10.74 -9.86
N THR A 268 26.50 -12.06 -9.89
CA THR A 268 26.94 -12.97 -10.97
C THR A 268 26.50 -12.49 -12.36
N ARG A 269 27.18 -12.97 -13.43
CA ARG A 269 26.76 -12.67 -14.83
C ARG A 269 25.28 -13.02 -15.09
N ARG A 270 24.75 -14.04 -14.43
CA ARG A 270 23.32 -14.42 -14.48
C ARG A 270 22.41 -13.39 -13.81
N ALA A 271 22.82 -12.84 -12.66
CA ALA A 271 22.05 -11.78 -12.00
C ALA A 271 22.01 -10.47 -12.82
N LYS A 272 23.10 -10.13 -13.52
CA LYS A 272 23.12 -9.00 -14.48
C LYS A 272 22.11 -9.21 -15.62
N PHE A 273 22.03 -10.43 -16.15
CA PHE A 273 21.01 -10.80 -17.13
C PHE A 273 19.60 -10.65 -16.57
N TRP A 274 19.35 -11.15 -15.35
CA TRP A 274 18.05 -11.03 -14.70
C TRP A 274 17.65 -9.58 -14.46
N ASN A 275 18.56 -8.72 -13.96
CA ASN A 275 18.26 -7.29 -13.82
C ASN A 275 17.94 -6.64 -15.16
N ALA A 276 18.68 -6.96 -16.23
CA ALA A 276 18.36 -6.46 -17.56
C ALA A 276 16.98 -6.94 -18.02
N TYR A 277 16.59 -8.18 -17.71
CA TYR A 277 15.24 -8.70 -17.96
C TYR A 277 14.18 -7.93 -17.17
N TYR A 278 14.31 -7.77 -15.86
CA TYR A 278 13.33 -7.02 -15.04
C TYR A 278 13.19 -5.56 -15.50
N ARG A 279 14.30 -4.86 -15.74
CA ARG A 279 14.29 -3.45 -16.19
C ARG A 279 13.76 -3.28 -17.60
N LYS A 280 14.24 -4.09 -18.56
CA LYS A 280 13.90 -3.89 -19.98
C LYS A 280 12.59 -4.54 -20.37
N PHE A 281 12.29 -5.74 -19.85
CA PHE A 281 11.10 -6.51 -20.23
C PHE A 281 9.90 -6.19 -19.31
N LEU A 282 10.09 -6.27 -17.99
CA LEU A 282 9.01 -6.04 -17.00
C LEU A 282 8.83 -4.57 -16.62
N GLY A 283 9.83 -3.73 -16.87
CA GLY A 283 9.74 -2.29 -16.67
C GLY A 283 10.02 -1.84 -15.26
N ASP A 284 10.73 -2.67 -14.49
CA ASP A 284 11.23 -2.28 -13.18
C ASP A 284 12.05 -0.99 -13.28
N ARG A 285 11.55 0.07 -12.63
CA ARG A 285 12.15 1.41 -12.59
C ARG A 285 13.02 1.64 -11.36
N GLY A 286 13.27 0.60 -10.56
CA GLY A 286 14.19 0.65 -9.42
C GLY A 286 15.48 1.40 -9.75
N GLY A 287 15.80 2.40 -8.93
CA GLY A 287 16.93 3.29 -9.14
C GLY A 287 17.93 3.29 -7.98
N LEU A 288 17.44 3.08 -6.75
CA LEU A 288 18.25 3.08 -5.52
C LEU A 288 18.68 1.67 -5.12
N PHE A 289 19.30 0.94 -6.04
CA PHE A 289 19.96 -0.31 -5.67
C PHE A 289 21.15 -0.01 -4.75
N MET A 290 21.21 -0.70 -3.61
CA MET A 290 22.26 -0.54 -2.61
C MET A 290 23.17 -1.76 -2.59
N THR A 291 24.45 -1.52 -2.34
CA THR A 291 25.40 -2.55 -1.91
C THR A 291 25.07 -3.00 -0.48
N GLU A 292 25.59 -4.16 -0.06
CA GLU A 292 25.45 -4.60 1.34
C GLU A 292 25.94 -3.56 2.36
N GLY A 293 27.07 -2.88 2.05
CA GLY A 293 27.61 -1.82 2.91
C GLY A 293 26.66 -0.63 3.04
N GLU A 294 26.16 -0.13 1.90
CA GLU A 294 25.20 0.98 1.89
C GLU A 294 23.88 0.60 2.59
N PHE A 295 23.38 -0.61 2.35
CA PHE A 295 22.18 -1.11 3.03
C PHE A 295 22.36 -1.12 4.55
N ARG A 296 23.49 -1.67 5.05
CA ARG A 296 23.82 -1.68 6.48
C ARG A 296 23.96 -0.28 7.04
N ASP A 297 24.66 0.61 6.34
CA ASP A 297 24.87 1.99 6.76
C ASP A 297 23.56 2.76 6.87
N VAL A 298 22.75 2.74 5.81
CA VAL A 298 21.46 3.45 5.76
C VAL A 298 20.53 2.91 6.82
N THR A 299 20.38 1.59 6.94
CA THR A 299 19.46 1.01 7.92
C THR A 299 19.93 1.25 9.36
N THR A 300 21.23 1.11 9.65
CA THR A 300 21.77 1.38 10.99
C THR A 300 21.56 2.83 11.41
N ARG A 301 21.77 3.78 10.49
CA ARG A 301 21.54 5.21 10.76
C ARG A 301 20.07 5.56 11.03
N ASN A 302 19.12 4.84 10.42
CA ASN A 302 17.69 5.15 10.50
C ASN A 302 16.95 4.35 11.59
N PHE A 303 17.45 3.16 11.96
CA PHE A 303 16.95 2.33 13.07
C PHE A 303 17.79 2.52 14.34
N GLN A 304 18.07 3.78 14.70
CA GLN A 304 18.75 4.08 15.97
C GLN A 304 17.92 3.55 17.15
N ASN A 305 18.60 2.97 18.14
CA ASN A 305 17.99 2.38 19.34
C ASN A 305 17.10 1.15 19.08
N TRP A 306 17.23 0.52 17.90
CA TRP A 306 16.61 -0.77 17.62
C TRP A 306 17.70 -1.85 17.61
N LYS A 307 17.32 -3.07 18.01
CA LYS A 307 18.18 -4.24 17.84
C LYS A 307 18.14 -4.68 16.39
N LEU A 308 19.30 -4.74 15.73
CA LEU A 308 19.42 -5.08 14.31
C LEU A 308 20.07 -6.45 14.13
N GLN A 309 19.45 -7.30 13.30
CA GLN A 309 20.00 -8.56 12.86
C GLN A 309 20.07 -8.57 11.33
N PHE A 310 21.26 -8.72 10.79
CA PHE A 310 21.49 -8.78 9.35
C PHE A 310 21.71 -10.21 8.88
N ASN A 311 21.25 -10.52 7.67
CA ASN A 311 21.52 -11.80 7.01
C ASN A 311 21.62 -11.59 5.49
N LYS A 312 22.21 -12.56 4.78
CA LYS A 312 22.37 -12.51 3.33
C LYS A 312 22.07 -13.89 2.73
N VAL A 313 21.27 -13.91 1.68
CA VAL A 313 20.90 -15.14 0.97
C VAL A 313 21.25 -15.00 -0.50
N GLU A 314 22.17 -15.84 -0.96
CA GLU A 314 22.51 -15.97 -2.37
C GLU A 314 21.45 -16.80 -3.11
N THR A 315 20.96 -16.26 -4.23
CA THR A 315 20.03 -16.94 -5.14
C THR A 315 20.51 -16.87 -6.58
N ILE A 316 19.89 -17.64 -7.48
CA ILE A 316 20.14 -17.52 -8.92
C ILE A 316 19.78 -16.14 -9.50
N LYS A 317 18.93 -15.36 -8.82
CA LYS A 317 18.50 -14.02 -9.24
C LYS A 317 19.42 -12.92 -8.72
N GLY A 318 20.34 -13.23 -7.81
CA GLY A 318 21.19 -12.27 -7.11
C GLY A 318 21.17 -12.51 -5.59
N ALA A 319 21.97 -11.73 -4.88
CA ALA A 319 21.98 -11.73 -3.43
C ALA A 319 20.81 -10.93 -2.87
N TYR A 320 20.21 -11.44 -1.80
CA TYR A 320 19.16 -10.76 -1.04
C TYR A 320 19.68 -10.45 0.36
N LEU A 321 19.59 -9.19 0.73
CA LEU A 321 19.97 -8.62 2.01
C LEU A 321 18.75 -8.62 2.92
N PHE A 322 18.94 -9.08 4.15
CA PHE A 322 17.91 -9.12 5.18
C PHE A 322 18.31 -8.23 6.34
N LEU A 323 17.36 -7.47 6.85
CA LEU A 323 17.41 -6.83 8.15
C LEU A 323 16.16 -7.21 8.93
N LEU A 324 16.33 -7.81 10.11
CA LEU A 324 15.31 -7.81 11.14
C LEU A 324 15.67 -6.75 12.19
N ALA A 325 14.90 -5.68 12.26
CA ALA A 325 14.97 -4.66 13.29
C ALA A 325 13.87 -4.89 14.33
N SER A 326 14.18 -4.78 15.62
CA SER A 326 13.20 -4.88 16.72
C SER A 326 13.35 -3.72 17.69
N GLU A 327 12.24 -3.15 18.17
CA GLU A 327 12.27 -2.13 19.22
C GLU A 327 12.98 -2.68 20.47
N ASP A 328 13.92 -1.91 21.02
CA ASP A 328 14.51 -2.25 22.30
C ASP A 328 13.54 -1.87 23.42
N LEU A 329 12.95 -2.89 24.06
CA LEU A 329 11.93 -2.72 25.12
C LEU A 329 12.46 -1.97 26.36
N LYS A 330 13.78 -1.76 26.46
CA LYS A 330 14.42 -1.01 27.55
C LYS A 330 14.35 0.53 27.40
N SER A 331 13.75 1.03 26.33
CA SER A 331 13.71 2.47 25.99
C SER A 331 12.34 3.15 26.21
N ARG A 332 11.42 2.52 26.95
CA ARG A 332 10.13 3.12 27.33
C ARG A 332 10.05 3.37 28.82
#